data_AF-A0A7C5FFB9-F1
#
_entry.id   AF-A0A7C5FFB9-F1
#
_cell.length_a   1.000
_cell.length_b   1.000
_cell.length_c   1.000
_cell.angle_alpha   90.00
_cell.angle_beta   90.00
_cell.angle_gamma   90.00
#
_symmetry.space_group_name_H-M   'P 1'
#
loop_
_entity.id
_entity.type
_entity.pdbx_description
1 polymer ?
#
loop_
_entity_poly.entity_id
_entity_poly.type
_entity_poly.pdbx_seq_one_letter_code
_entity_poly.pdbx_strand_id
1 'polypeptide(L)'
;MIKEILGIALIITGIFDSIKYYWFGKKIKEVKSYKGYSRKGMNWAIFHDLIRLIYAYFIKDLYIGFASILALITMTYCWWQIYLYYPYRCRNLKNFKRPSVFIYFINSLLPNQLRKRL
;
A
#
# COMPACT_ATOMS: atom_id res chain seq x y z
N MET A 1 -15.03 22.54 17.55
CA MET A 1 -14.04 23.25 16.70
C MET A 1 -12.77 22.43 16.42
N ILE A 2 -11.81 22.26 17.36
CA ILE A 2 -10.54 21.55 17.05
C ILE A 2 -10.77 20.10 16.59
N LYS A 3 -11.66 19.36 17.26
CA LYS A 3 -12.00 17.98 16.90
C LYS A 3 -12.61 17.86 15.49
N GLU A 4 -13.45 18.82 15.11
CA GLU A 4 -14.09 18.84 13.78
C GLU A 4 -13.07 19.15 12.69
N ILE A 5 -12.16 20.10 12.94
CA ILE A 5 -11.06 20.42 12.01
C ILE A 5 -10.17 19.20 11.77
N LEU A 6 -9.84 18.46 12.84
CA LEU A 6 -9.06 17.22 12.74
C LEU A 6 -9.82 16.13 11.97
N GLY A 7 -11.13 15.99 12.20
CA GLY A 7 -11.98 15.05 11.45
C GLY A 7 -12.01 15.36 9.95
N ILE A 8 -12.19 16.62 9.58
CA ILE A 8 -12.16 17.08 8.19
C ILE A 8 -10.78 16.84 7.57
N ALA A 9 -9.70 17.16 8.28
CA ALA A 9 -8.34 16.91 7.82
C ALA A 9 -8.07 15.42 7.57
N LEU A 10 -8.59 14.55 8.43
CA LEU A 10 -8.57 13.11 8.19
C LEU A 10 -9.30 12.79 6.89
N ILE A 11 -10.57 13.18 6.72
CA ILE A 11 -11.34 12.88 5.50
C ILE A 11 -10.57 13.32 4.23
N ILE A 12 -10.08 14.56 4.21
CA ILE A 12 -9.30 15.11 3.09
C ILE A 12 -8.06 14.26 2.81
N THR A 13 -7.26 13.94 3.82
CA THR A 13 -6.06 13.11 3.63
C THR A 13 -6.39 11.72 3.10
N GLY A 14 -7.51 11.12 3.52
CA GLY A 14 -7.96 9.81 3.01
C GLY A 14 -8.35 9.86 1.52
N ILE A 15 -9.01 10.94 1.09
CA ILE A 15 -9.35 11.16 -0.33
C ILE A 15 -8.06 11.35 -1.15
N PHE A 16 -7.13 12.18 -0.67
CA PHE A 16 -5.85 12.40 -1.35
C PHE A 16 -5.03 11.12 -1.46
N ASP A 17 -4.97 10.32 -0.39
CA ASP A 17 -4.32 9.02 -0.42
C ASP A 17 -4.97 8.10 -1.45
N SER A 18 -6.31 8.06 -1.49
CA SER A 18 -7.05 7.25 -2.46
C SER A 18 -6.64 7.57 -3.91
N ILE A 19 -6.61 8.85 -4.24
CA ILE A 19 -6.22 9.32 -5.57
C ILE A 19 -4.75 9.00 -5.83
N LYS A 20 -3.85 9.37 -4.91
CA LYS A 20 -2.40 9.15 -5.04
C LYS A 20 -2.06 7.68 -5.31
N TYR A 21 -2.59 6.76 -4.51
CA TYR A 21 -2.28 5.33 -4.64
C TYR A 21 -2.93 4.69 -5.87
N TYR A 22 -4.12 5.14 -6.27
CA TYR A 22 -4.72 4.72 -7.54
C TYR A 22 -3.82 5.08 -8.73
N TRP A 23 -3.36 6.34 -8.80
CA TRP A 23 -2.50 6.82 -9.89
C TRP A 23 -1.14 6.12 -9.89
N PHE A 24 -0.56 5.85 -8.72
CA PHE A 24 0.66 5.07 -8.60
C PHE A 24 0.48 3.63 -9.10
N GLY A 25 -0.59 2.95 -8.70
CA GLY A 25 -0.89 1.61 -9.19
C GLY A 25 -1.08 1.59 -10.71
N LYS A 26 -1.81 2.56 -11.26
CA LYS A 26 -2.01 2.72 -12.71
C LYS A 26 -0.68 2.92 -13.44
N LYS A 27 0.19 3.83 -12.96
CA LYS A 27 1.51 4.08 -13.53
C LYS A 27 2.41 2.85 -13.50
N ILE A 28 2.44 2.11 -12.39
CA ILE A 28 3.19 0.85 -12.27
C ILE A 28 2.72 -0.16 -13.32
N LYS A 29 1.41 -0.27 -13.53
CA LYS A 29 0.80 -1.15 -14.53
C LYS A 29 1.18 -0.75 -15.96
N GLU A 30 1.15 0.55 -16.28
CA GLU A 30 1.50 1.09 -17.60
C GLU A 30 2.99 0.89 -17.93
N VAL A 31 3.87 1.28 -17.00
CA VAL A 31 5.33 1.17 -17.17
C VAL A 31 5.83 -0.26 -16.97
N LYS A 32 4.99 -1.14 -16.42
CA LYS A 32 5.32 -2.54 -16.06
C LYS A 32 6.54 -2.64 -15.15
N SER A 33 6.73 -1.64 -14.29
CA SER A 33 7.87 -1.53 -13.39
C SER A 33 7.46 -0.84 -12.10
N TYR A 34 7.96 -1.37 -11.00
CA TYR A 34 7.78 -0.84 -9.66
C TYR A 34 9.02 -0.05 -9.16
N LYS A 35 10.05 0.12 -10.02
CA LYS A 35 11.31 0.81 -9.67
C LYS A 35 11.01 2.23 -9.16
N GLY A 36 11.49 2.55 -7.96
CA GLY A 36 11.23 3.84 -7.29
C GLY A 36 10.14 3.79 -6.21
N TYR A 37 9.36 2.71 -6.11
CA TYR A 37 8.34 2.56 -5.07
C TYR A 37 8.84 1.72 -3.90
N SER A 38 8.81 2.30 -2.68
CA SER A 38 9.22 1.61 -1.45
C SER A 38 8.15 0.64 -0.96
N ARG A 39 8.46 -0.65 -0.91
CA ARG A 39 7.56 -1.69 -0.36
C ARG A 39 7.29 -1.52 1.12
N LYS A 40 8.33 -1.19 1.90
CA LYS A 40 8.19 -0.90 3.33
C LYS A 40 7.27 0.30 3.53
N GLY A 41 7.46 1.35 2.73
CA GLY A 41 6.57 2.53 2.75
C GLY A 41 5.13 2.18 2.41
N MET A 42 4.91 1.31 1.42
CA MET A 42 3.58 0.85 1.06
C MET A 42 2.89 0.06 2.18
N ASN A 43 3.60 -0.86 2.83
CA ASN A 43 3.05 -1.62 3.95
C ASN A 43 2.74 -0.71 5.15
N TRP A 44 3.62 0.26 5.44
CA TRP A 44 3.40 1.25 6.50
C TRP A 44 2.19 2.14 6.22
N ALA A 45 1.98 2.55 4.97
CA ALA A 45 0.80 3.33 4.58
C ALA A 45 -0.49 2.53 4.82
N ILE A 46 -0.54 1.26 4.38
CA ILE A 46 -1.68 0.37 4.61
C ILE A 46 -1.92 0.19 6.13
N PHE A 47 -0.85 -0.05 6.89
CA PHE A 47 -0.95 -0.22 8.35
C PHE A 47 -1.48 1.04 9.05
N HIS A 48 -1.00 2.21 8.66
CA HIS A 48 -1.48 3.49 9.21
C HIS A 48 -2.97 3.69 8.91
N ASP A 49 -3.42 3.37 7.71
CA ASP A 49 -4.82 3.55 7.33
C ASP A 49 -5.75 2.50 7.96
N LEU A 50 -5.25 1.30 8.25
CA LEU A 50 -5.94 0.32 9.11
C LEU A 50 -6.12 0.84 10.54
N ILE A 51 -5.10 1.44 11.15
CA ILE A 51 -5.22 2.06 12.48
C ILE A 51 -6.28 3.17 12.43
N ARG A 52 -6.27 3.99 11.39
CA ARG A 52 -7.25 5.06 11.20
C ARG A 52 -8.69 4.52 11.04
N LEU A 53 -8.87 3.40 10.33
CA LEU A 53 -10.16 2.73 10.21
C LEU A 53 -10.64 2.20 11.56
N ILE A 54 -9.76 1.57 12.35
CA ILE A 54 -10.05 1.12 13.71
C ILE A 54 -10.46 2.30 14.59
N TYR A 55 -9.72 3.41 14.51
CA TYR A 55 -10.05 4.65 15.22
C TYR A 55 -11.44 5.17 14.84
N ALA A 56 -11.76 5.25 13.54
CA ALA A 56 -13.08 5.67 13.04
C ALA A 56 -14.22 4.79 13.60
N TYR A 57 -13.99 3.48 13.71
CA TYR A 57 -14.93 2.55 14.32
C TYR A 57 -15.18 2.87 15.80
N PHE A 58 -14.13 3.14 16.58
CA PHE A 58 -14.27 3.49 18.00
C PHE A 58 -15.04 4.80 18.23
N ILE A 59 -14.81 5.81 17.39
CA ILE A 59 -15.51 7.10 17.49
C ILE A 59 -16.87 7.11 16.78
N LYS A 60 -17.24 6.00 16.10
CA LYS A 60 -18.46 5.84 15.31
C LYS A 60 -18.62 6.89 14.20
N ASP A 61 -17.52 7.35 13.62
CA ASP A 61 -17.52 8.30 12.50
C ASP A 61 -17.48 7.57 11.15
N LEU A 62 -18.64 7.49 10.51
CA LEU A 62 -18.82 6.80 9.24
C LEU A 62 -18.05 7.47 8.09
N TYR A 63 -17.87 8.80 8.11
CA TYR A 63 -17.22 9.52 7.01
C TYR A 63 -15.71 9.24 6.99
N ILE A 64 -15.08 9.27 8.16
CA ILE A 64 -13.66 8.88 8.28
C ILE A 64 -13.49 7.41 7.92
N GLY A 65 -14.43 6.56 8.35
CA GLY A 65 -14.45 5.14 8.00
C GLY A 65 -14.51 4.90 6.49
N PHE A 66 -15.45 5.53 5.78
CA PHE A 66 -15.57 5.42 4.33
C PHE A 66 -14.34 5.95 3.59
N ALA A 67 -13.78 7.09 4.03
CA ALA A 67 -12.57 7.64 3.44
C ALA A 67 -11.37 6.67 3.58
N SER A 68 -11.21 6.04 4.75
CA SER A 68 -10.18 5.02 4.95
C SER A 68 -10.44 3.73 4.15
N ILE A 69 -11.68 3.27 4.02
CA ILE A 69 -12.00 2.09 3.19
C ILE A 69 -11.63 2.37 1.73
N LEU A 70 -11.97 3.54 1.20
CA LEU A 70 -11.63 3.93 -0.17
C LEU A 70 -10.11 3.97 -0.38
N ALA A 71 -9.39 4.56 0.57
CA ALA A 71 -7.93 4.63 0.55
C ALA A 71 -7.31 3.22 0.61
N LEU A 72 -7.77 2.35 1.51
CA LEU A 72 -7.32 0.97 1.61
C LEU A 72 -7.54 0.16 0.32
N ILE A 73 -8.65 0.35 -0.39
CA ILE A 73 -8.90 -0.31 -1.68
C ILE A 73 -7.84 0.08 -2.71
N THR A 74 -7.60 1.38 -2.88
CA THR A 74 -6.62 1.88 -3.85
C THR A 74 -5.18 1.58 -3.45
N MET A 75 -4.87 1.59 -2.15
CA MET A 75 -3.60 1.13 -1.62
C MET A 75 -3.40 -0.36 -1.91
N THR A 76 -4.40 -1.20 -1.66
CA THR A 76 -4.31 -2.65 -1.94
C THR A 76 -4.10 -2.90 -3.44
N TYR A 77 -4.79 -2.15 -4.30
CA TYR A 77 -4.55 -2.18 -5.75
C TYR A 77 -3.10 -1.82 -6.09
N CYS A 78 -2.58 -0.71 -5.56
CA CYS A 78 -1.19 -0.30 -5.78
C CYS A 78 -0.20 -1.37 -5.30
N TRP A 79 -0.42 -1.90 -4.10
CA TRP A 79 0.40 -2.97 -3.52
C TRP A 79 0.42 -4.22 -4.40
N TRP A 80 -0.74 -4.60 -4.96
CA TRP A 80 -0.84 -5.71 -5.89
C TRP A 80 -0.05 -5.46 -7.18
N GLN A 81 -0.12 -4.25 -7.75
CA GLN A 81 0.70 -3.90 -8.92
C GLN A 81 2.20 -3.96 -8.58
N ILE A 82 2.61 -3.46 -7.40
CA ILE A 82 4.01 -3.58 -6.95
C ILE A 82 4.41 -5.05 -6.87
N TYR A 83 3.59 -5.93 -6.28
CA TYR A 83 3.85 -7.36 -6.20
C TYR A 83 4.00 -8.02 -7.58
N LEU A 84 3.09 -7.71 -8.52
CA LEU A 84 3.12 -8.27 -9.87
C LEU A 84 4.39 -7.91 -10.64
N TYR A 85 4.84 -6.65 -10.53
CA TYR A 85 5.97 -6.11 -11.27
C TYR A 85 7.29 -6.07 -10.48
N TYR A 86 7.32 -6.63 -9.27
CA TYR A 86 8.51 -6.73 -8.42
C TYR A 86 9.67 -7.49 -9.13
N PRO A 87 10.96 -7.07 -9.01
CA PRO A 87 12.02 -7.51 -9.90
C PRO A 87 12.65 -8.75 -9.31
N TYR A 88 12.03 -9.85 -9.61
CA TYR A 88 12.84 -11.03 -9.79
C TYR A 88 13.09 -11.29 -11.29
N ARG A 89 12.32 -10.61 -12.17
CA ARG A 89 12.56 -10.58 -13.62
C ARG A 89 13.87 -9.88 -14.01
N CYS A 90 14.33 -8.89 -13.23
CA CYS A 90 15.57 -8.15 -13.49
C CYS A 90 16.84 -8.78 -12.86
N ARG A 91 16.75 -9.98 -12.28
CA ARG A 91 17.90 -10.67 -11.66
C ARG A 91 18.61 -11.66 -12.60
N ASN A 92 18.31 -11.64 -13.91
CA ASN A 92 18.86 -12.58 -14.90
C ASN A 92 18.71 -14.07 -14.51
N LEU A 93 17.71 -14.40 -13.69
CA LEU A 93 17.40 -15.79 -13.35
C LEU A 93 16.67 -16.42 -14.55
N LYS A 94 17.36 -17.30 -15.28
CA LYS A 94 16.82 -18.03 -16.45
C LYS A 94 15.49 -18.74 -16.16
N ASN A 95 15.21 -19.09 -14.90
CA ASN A 95 14.02 -19.82 -14.45
C ASN A 95 13.27 -19.08 -13.32
N PHE A 96 13.01 -17.79 -13.48
CA PHE A 96 12.30 -17.04 -12.44
C PHE A 96 10.86 -17.57 -12.23
N LYS A 97 10.58 -18.07 -11.01
CA LYS A 97 9.23 -18.36 -10.52
C LYS A 97 8.82 -17.30 -9.50
N ARG A 98 7.67 -16.65 -9.72
CA ARG A 98 7.15 -15.64 -8.78
C ARG A 98 6.91 -16.27 -7.41
N PRO A 99 7.46 -15.69 -6.31
CA PRO A 99 7.14 -16.19 -4.99
C PRO A 99 5.66 -15.98 -4.68
N SER A 100 5.12 -16.80 -3.79
CA SER A 100 3.76 -16.60 -3.30
C SER A 100 3.64 -15.23 -2.63
N VAL A 101 2.40 -14.71 -2.62
CA VAL A 101 2.02 -13.44 -2.00
C VAL A 101 2.52 -13.37 -0.55
N PHE A 102 2.42 -14.47 0.19
CA PHE A 102 2.86 -14.58 1.58
C PHE A 102 4.38 -14.39 1.72
N ILE A 103 5.17 -15.08 0.90
CA ILE A 103 6.64 -14.95 0.95
C ILE A 103 7.06 -13.54 0.54
N TYR A 104 6.37 -12.93 -0.43
CA TYR A 104 6.61 -11.53 -0.80
C TYR A 104 6.34 -10.58 0.36
N PHE A 105 5.22 -10.77 1.08
CA PHE A 105 4.87 -9.96 2.23
C PHE A 105 5.94 -10.04 3.33
N ILE A 106 6.36 -11.25 3.74
CA ILE A 106 7.44 -11.42 4.73
C ILE A 106 8.74 -10.76 4.26
N ASN A 107 9.16 -11.02 3.02
CA ASN A 107 10.38 -10.42 2.47
C ASN A 107 10.31 -8.89 2.33
N SER A 108 9.11 -8.32 2.22
CA SER A 108 8.93 -6.87 2.14
C SER A 108 9.19 -6.17 3.48
N LEU A 109 9.02 -6.87 4.61
CA LEU A 109 9.27 -6.37 5.96
C LEU A 109 10.74 -6.55 6.38
N LEU A 110 11.36 -7.66 5.98
CA LEU A 110 12.73 -8.01 6.39
C LEU A 110 13.82 -7.12 5.74
N PRO A 111 14.96 -6.91 6.44
CA PRO A 111 16.16 -6.28 5.87
C PRO A 111 16.79 -7.16 4.79
N ASN A 112 17.54 -6.56 3.85
CA ASN A 112 18.08 -7.26 2.68
C ASN A 112 18.85 -8.54 3.00
N GLN A 113 19.58 -8.56 4.12
CA GLN A 113 20.41 -9.67 4.57
C GLN A 113 19.60 -10.91 4.99
N LEU A 114 18.39 -10.73 5.51
CA LEU A 114 17.53 -11.80 6.04
C LEU A 114 16.48 -12.28 5.04
N ARG A 115 16.40 -11.67 3.85
CA ARG A 115 15.41 -12.05 2.85
C ARG A 115 15.78 -13.37 2.23
N LYS A 116 14.76 -14.23 2.08
CA LYS A 116 14.91 -15.45 1.29
C LYS A 116 15.32 -15.05 -0.13
N ARG A 117 16.52 -15.46 -0.56
CA ARG A 117 16.94 -15.35 -1.97
C ARG A 117 16.01 -16.26 -2.77
N LEU A 118 15.17 -15.63 -3.58
CA LEU A 118 14.26 -16.25 -4.54
C LEU A 118 14.70 -15.82 -5.94
#